data_AF-A0A067CVB4-F1
#
_entry.id   AF-A0A067CVB4-F1
#
_cell.length_a   1.000
_cell.length_b   1.000
_cell.length_c   1.000
_cell.angle_alpha   90.00
_cell.angle_beta   90.00
_cell.angle_gamma   90.00
#
_symmetry.space_group_name_H-M   'P 1'
#
loop_
_entity.id
_entity.type
_entity.pdbx_description
1 polymer ?
#
loop_
_entity_poly.entity_id
_entity_poly.type
_entity_poly.pdbx_seq_one_letter_code
_entity_poly.pdbx_strand_id
1 'polypeptide(L)'
;MPNPSMPMHIPPPPVAIDFLSASSFSSSSNSSRRPSLQEDNASSIADQLRLRNPQLFERMQRRKETVQYQAPPVPASARSLAERRAKAEADRVAQSTATSSHPMLERLSHGERARVPLNEMKSRSRRLYEKLPEVVERKRQQDILTQRLKRLQKLRQDEKARRGVARSNSRC
;
A
#
# COMPACT_ATOMS: atom_id res chain seq x y z
N MET A 1 -27.14 27.51 -30.54
CA MET A 1 -27.75 26.92 -29.33
C MET A 1 -26.79 27.14 -28.17
N PRO A 2 -27.12 27.98 -27.17
CA PRO A 2 -26.25 28.20 -26.02
C PRO A 2 -26.41 27.02 -25.03
N ASN A 3 -25.28 26.46 -24.56
CA ASN A 3 -25.27 25.40 -23.55
C ASN A 3 -25.63 25.98 -22.17
N PRO A 4 -26.46 25.30 -21.36
CA PRO A 4 -26.71 25.73 -19.99
C PRO A 4 -25.50 25.47 -19.10
N SER A 5 -25.01 26.53 -18.47
CA SER A 5 -24.02 26.50 -17.40
C SER A 5 -24.59 25.77 -16.18
N MET A 6 -24.01 24.63 -15.80
CA MET A 6 -24.35 23.92 -14.56
C MET A 6 -23.80 24.68 -13.34
N PRO A 7 -24.63 25.01 -12.32
CA PRO A 7 -24.17 25.71 -11.12
C PRO A 7 -23.35 24.78 -10.21
N MET A 8 -22.03 24.98 -10.19
CA MET A 8 -21.05 24.27 -9.34
C MET A 8 -21.04 24.79 -7.89
N HIS A 9 -22.18 24.84 -7.19
CA HIS A 9 -22.16 25.26 -5.77
C HIS A 9 -23.38 24.82 -4.93
N ILE A 10 -23.62 23.52 -4.82
CA ILE A 10 -24.53 22.98 -3.80
C ILE A 10 -23.77 21.93 -2.98
N PRO A 11 -23.43 22.19 -1.71
CA PRO A 11 -22.82 21.17 -0.85
C PRO A 11 -23.86 20.06 -0.54
N PRO A 12 -23.43 18.80 -0.41
CA PRO A 12 -24.34 17.71 -0.10
C PRO A 12 -25.00 17.92 1.28
N PRO A 13 -26.25 17.46 1.48
CA PRO A 13 -26.94 17.60 2.75
C PRO A 13 -26.25 16.78 3.85
N PRO A 14 -26.28 17.23 5.12
CA PRO A 14 -25.70 16.49 6.24
C PRO A 14 -26.50 15.21 6.50
N VAL A 15 -25.79 14.10 6.67
CA VAL A 15 -26.37 12.79 7.04
C VAL A 15 -26.64 12.80 8.54
N ALA A 16 -27.89 12.58 8.94
CA ALA A 16 -28.25 12.41 10.34
C ALA A 16 -27.65 11.10 10.88
N ILE A 17 -26.86 11.21 11.94
CA ILE A 17 -26.30 10.06 12.67
C ILE A 17 -27.25 9.81 13.83
N ASP A 18 -28.26 8.97 13.60
CA ASP A 18 -29.14 8.53 14.67
C ASP A 18 -28.43 7.49 15.54
N PHE A 19 -28.34 7.85 16.81
CA PHE A 19 -27.80 7.10 17.93
C PHE A 19 -28.64 5.83 18.20
N LEU A 20 -27.93 4.70 18.32
CA LEU A 20 -28.20 3.58 19.24
C LEU A 20 -29.67 3.19 19.50
N SER A 21 -30.14 2.10 18.87
CA SER A 21 -31.19 1.27 19.48
C SER A 21 -31.06 -0.21 19.10
N ALA A 22 -30.72 -0.98 20.13
CA ALA A 22 -31.03 -2.38 20.41
C ALA A 22 -31.05 -3.44 19.28
N SER A 23 -30.05 -4.32 19.38
CA SER A 23 -30.22 -5.78 19.46
C SER A 23 -30.77 -6.52 18.24
N SER A 24 -29.91 -7.33 17.61
CA SER A 24 -30.17 -8.78 17.40
C SER A 24 -28.96 -9.49 16.79
N PHE A 25 -28.40 -10.39 17.58
CA PHE A 25 -27.70 -11.64 17.22
C PHE A 25 -27.24 -11.83 15.78
N SER A 26 -25.92 -11.97 15.59
CA SER A 26 -25.38 -13.03 14.73
C SER A 26 -23.92 -13.31 15.06
N SER A 27 -23.71 -14.54 15.50
CA SER A 27 -22.47 -15.31 15.55
C SER A 27 -21.38 -14.78 14.63
N SER A 28 -20.21 -14.50 15.21
CA SER A 28 -18.97 -14.34 14.44
C SER A 28 -18.53 -15.70 13.90
N SER A 29 -19.19 -16.13 12.83
CA SER A 29 -18.68 -17.17 11.96
C SER A 29 -17.54 -16.59 11.15
N ASN A 30 -16.33 -17.10 11.41
CA ASN A 30 -15.22 -17.08 10.46
C ASN A 30 -15.74 -17.51 9.08
N SER A 31 -16.01 -16.55 8.21
CA SER A 31 -16.27 -16.82 6.81
C SER A 31 -15.20 -16.12 5.99
N SER A 32 -14.17 -16.93 5.73
CA SER A 32 -13.27 -16.82 4.60
C SER A 32 -14.03 -16.29 3.38
N ARG A 33 -13.83 -15.01 3.03
CA ARG A 33 -14.32 -14.45 1.76
C ARG A 33 -13.58 -15.15 0.62
N ARG A 34 -14.17 -16.27 0.19
CA ARG A 34 -13.99 -16.83 -1.15
C ARG A 34 -14.28 -15.71 -2.17
N PRO A 35 -13.49 -15.59 -3.25
CA PRO A 35 -13.91 -14.76 -4.37
C PRO A 35 -15.18 -15.41 -4.96
N SER A 36 -16.27 -14.66 -4.96
CA SER A 36 -17.52 -15.03 -5.60
C SER A 36 -17.32 -15.14 -7.11
N LEU A 37 -17.68 -16.29 -7.67
CA LEU A 37 -18.00 -16.49 -9.07
C LEU A 37 -18.99 -15.40 -9.51
N GLN A 38 -18.50 -14.39 -10.20
CA GLN A 38 -19.30 -13.48 -11.01
C GLN A 38 -18.73 -13.56 -12.43
N GLU A 39 -18.77 -14.79 -12.96
CA GLU A 39 -18.37 -15.16 -14.32
C GLU A 39 -19.60 -15.08 -15.23
N ASP A 40 -20.08 -13.90 -15.56
CA ASP A 40 -21.07 -13.76 -16.65
C ASP A 40 -20.77 -12.60 -17.62
N ASN A 41 -19.68 -11.85 -17.38
CA ASN A 41 -19.11 -10.90 -18.34
C ASN A 41 -17.57 -10.85 -18.23
N ALA A 42 -16.95 -11.97 -17.87
CA ALA A 42 -15.50 -12.08 -17.91
C ALA A 42 -15.08 -12.08 -19.38
N SER A 43 -14.86 -10.88 -19.94
CA SER A 43 -14.17 -10.69 -21.20
C SER A 43 -12.98 -11.63 -21.18
N SER A 44 -12.87 -12.52 -22.17
CA SER A 44 -11.84 -13.55 -22.20
C SER A 44 -10.50 -12.93 -21.80
N ILE A 45 -9.68 -13.64 -21.01
CA ILE A 45 -8.36 -13.12 -20.59
C ILE A 45 -7.56 -12.60 -21.81
N ALA A 46 -7.78 -13.21 -22.98
CA ALA A 46 -7.29 -12.75 -24.28
C ALA A 46 -7.79 -11.35 -24.69
N ASP A 47 -9.07 -11.07 -24.52
CA ASP A 47 -9.69 -9.77 -24.81
C ASP A 47 -9.23 -8.70 -23.81
N GLN A 48 -9.14 -9.06 -22.53
CA GLN A 48 -8.60 -8.14 -21.51
C GLN A 48 -7.13 -7.80 -21.79
N LEU A 49 -6.35 -8.78 -22.26
CA LEU A 49 -4.96 -8.57 -22.67
C LEU A 49 -4.85 -7.72 -23.94
N ARG A 50 -5.75 -7.91 -24.92
CA ARG A 50 -5.82 -7.08 -26.14
C ARG A 50 -6.04 -5.61 -25.82
N LEU A 51 -6.93 -5.31 -24.87
CA LEU A 51 -7.25 -3.94 -24.47
C LEU A 51 -6.15 -3.28 -23.63
N ARG A 52 -5.48 -4.03 -22.74
CA ARG A 52 -4.47 -3.47 -21.83
C ARG A 52 -3.05 -3.47 -22.39
N ASN A 53 -2.70 -4.45 -23.21
CA ASN A 53 -1.35 -4.60 -23.75
C ASN A 53 -1.36 -5.24 -25.15
N PRO A 54 -1.65 -4.45 -26.20
CA PRO A 54 -1.82 -4.97 -27.56
C PRO A 54 -0.54 -5.62 -28.10
N GLN A 55 0.64 -5.06 -27.78
CA GLN A 55 1.93 -5.60 -28.23
C GLN A 55 2.22 -6.99 -27.63
N LEU A 56 1.87 -7.20 -26.36
CA LEU A 56 2.04 -8.50 -25.71
C LEU A 56 1.04 -9.53 -26.26
N PHE A 57 -0.20 -9.10 -26.51
CA PHE A 57 -1.23 -9.93 -27.14
C PHE A 57 -0.78 -10.44 -28.51
N GLU A 58 -0.28 -9.56 -29.39
CA GLU A 58 0.22 -9.95 -30.72
C GLU A 58 1.42 -10.91 -30.63
N ARG A 59 2.37 -10.67 -29.70
CA ARG A 59 3.51 -11.58 -29.49
C ARG A 59 3.05 -12.97 -29.04
N MET A 60 2.07 -13.03 -28.14
CA MET A 60 1.49 -14.30 -27.70
C MET A 60 0.75 -15.01 -28.84
N GLN A 61 0.01 -14.27 -29.67
CA GLN A 61 -0.71 -14.81 -30.81
C GLN A 61 0.25 -15.41 -31.84
N ARG A 62 1.29 -14.66 -32.24
CA ARG A 62 2.34 -15.17 -33.14
C ARG A 62 3.04 -16.41 -32.57
N ARG A 63 3.30 -16.42 -31.25
CA ARG A 63 3.91 -17.59 -30.60
C ARG A 63 3.02 -18.83 -30.70
N LYS A 64 1.69 -18.69 -30.53
CA LYS A 64 0.75 -19.80 -30.71
C LYS A 64 0.75 -20.35 -32.13
N GLU A 65 0.82 -19.48 -33.13
CA GLU A 65 0.89 -19.87 -34.55
C GLU A 65 2.20 -20.59 -34.87
N THR A 66 3.34 -20.13 -34.33
CA THR A 66 4.63 -20.81 -34.51
C THR A 66 4.70 -22.17 -33.81
N VAL A 67 3.97 -22.37 -32.72
CA VAL A 67 3.95 -23.66 -31.98
C VAL A 67 3.07 -24.71 -32.67
N GLN A 68 2.04 -24.31 -33.41
CA GLN A 68 1.21 -25.24 -34.19
C GLN A 68 1.96 -25.82 -35.40
N TYR A 69 2.87 -25.07 -36.02
CA TYR A 69 3.68 -25.54 -37.16
C TYR A 69 5.04 -26.14 -36.76
N GLN A 70 5.44 -25.96 -35.50
CA GLN A 70 6.65 -26.55 -34.95
C GLN A 70 6.26 -27.40 -33.75
N ALA A 71 5.69 -28.58 -34.03
CA ALA A 71 5.70 -29.66 -33.05
C ALA A 71 7.16 -29.85 -32.62
N PRO A 72 7.52 -29.59 -31.34
CA PRO A 72 8.81 -30.03 -30.85
C PRO A 72 8.82 -31.56 -30.97
N PRO A 73 9.95 -32.22 -31.31
CA PRO A 73 10.04 -33.63 -31.00
C PRO A 73 9.74 -33.74 -29.50
N VAL A 74 8.68 -34.46 -29.18
CA VAL A 74 8.40 -34.95 -27.83
C VAL A 74 9.76 -35.34 -27.25
N PRO A 75 10.20 -34.85 -26.08
CA PRO A 75 11.40 -35.39 -25.46
C PRO A 75 11.05 -36.81 -25.02
N ALA A 76 11.14 -37.75 -25.95
CA ALA A 76 11.21 -39.17 -25.72
C ALA A 76 12.57 -39.42 -25.07
N SER A 77 12.66 -39.15 -23.77
CA SER A 77 13.55 -39.89 -22.91
C SER A 77 13.26 -39.56 -21.45
N ALA A 78 12.79 -40.55 -20.70
CA ALA A 78 12.90 -40.57 -19.25
C ALA A 78 14.35 -40.29 -18.79
N ARG A 79 15.37 -40.53 -19.64
CA ARG A 79 16.76 -40.14 -19.38
C ARG A 79 16.98 -38.63 -19.37
N SER A 80 16.29 -37.80 -20.18
CA SER A 80 16.51 -36.32 -20.12
C SER A 80 15.88 -35.68 -18.89
N LEU A 81 14.85 -36.32 -18.33
CA LEU A 81 14.20 -35.88 -17.09
C LEU A 81 14.99 -36.39 -15.87
N ALA A 82 15.51 -37.61 -15.94
CA ALA A 82 16.46 -38.15 -14.96
C ALA A 82 17.79 -37.38 -14.95
N GLU A 83 18.36 -37.04 -16.10
CA GLU A 83 19.57 -36.21 -16.22
C GLU A 83 19.31 -34.79 -15.73
N ARG A 84 18.15 -34.18 -16.03
CA ARG A 84 17.80 -32.88 -15.45
C ARG A 84 17.63 -32.95 -13.94
N ARG A 85 17.05 -34.02 -13.40
CA ARG A 85 16.97 -34.24 -11.95
C ARG A 85 18.34 -34.48 -11.33
N ALA A 86 19.19 -35.30 -11.95
CA ALA A 86 20.54 -35.59 -11.48
C ALA A 86 21.44 -34.34 -11.56
N LYS A 87 21.29 -33.51 -12.59
CA LYS A 87 22.01 -32.25 -12.73
C LYS A 87 21.52 -31.21 -11.72
N ALA A 88 20.22 -31.15 -11.45
CA ALA A 88 19.64 -30.31 -10.40
C ALA A 88 20.03 -30.78 -8.99
N GLU A 89 20.14 -32.10 -8.76
CA GLU A 89 20.67 -32.65 -7.52
C GLU A 89 22.17 -32.34 -7.38
N ALA A 90 22.95 -32.51 -8.44
CA ALA A 90 24.38 -32.19 -8.44
C ALA A 90 24.62 -30.69 -8.18
N ASP A 91 23.82 -29.80 -8.79
CA ASP A 91 23.87 -28.36 -8.49
C ASP A 91 23.44 -28.07 -7.05
N ARG A 92 22.44 -28.78 -6.52
CA ARG A 92 22.00 -28.60 -5.13
C ARG A 92 23.07 -29.07 -4.13
N VAL A 93 23.77 -30.16 -4.43
CA VAL A 93 24.91 -30.66 -3.66
C VAL A 93 26.10 -29.70 -3.76
N ALA A 94 26.41 -29.21 -4.96
CA ALA A 94 27.48 -28.22 -5.19
C ALA A 94 27.19 -26.87 -4.51
N GLN A 95 25.92 -26.45 -4.45
CA GLN A 95 25.51 -25.27 -3.70
C GLN A 95 25.52 -25.50 -2.18
N SER A 96 25.29 -26.73 -1.72
CA SER A 96 25.40 -27.07 -0.29
C SER A 96 26.84 -27.13 0.21
N THR A 97 27.81 -27.35 -0.68
CA THR A 97 29.25 -27.32 -0.35
C THR A 97 29.90 -25.96 -0.57
N ALA A 98 29.29 -25.09 -1.40
CA ALA A 98 29.68 -23.69 -1.52
C ALA A 98 29.16 -22.91 -0.30
N THR A 99 29.98 -22.84 0.77
CA THR A 99 29.73 -21.94 1.89
C THR A 99 29.52 -20.54 1.34
N SER A 100 28.28 -20.04 1.36
CA SER A 100 27.99 -18.73 0.81
C SER A 100 28.81 -17.71 1.60
N SER A 101 29.71 -16.98 0.96
CA SER A 101 30.52 -15.94 1.61
C SER A 101 29.67 -14.80 2.20
N HIS A 102 28.36 -14.82 1.91
CA HIS A 102 27.42 -13.82 2.34
C HIS A 102 26.55 -14.36 3.49
N PRO A 103 26.75 -13.87 4.73
CA PRO A 103 26.08 -14.42 5.93
C PRO A 103 24.55 -14.30 5.89
N MET A 104 24.02 -13.40 5.06
CA MET A 104 22.59 -13.29 4.82
C MET A 104 22.03 -14.43 3.97
N LEU A 105 22.76 -14.90 2.96
CA LEU A 105 22.32 -15.98 2.08
C LEU A 105 22.33 -17.32 2.81
N GLU A 106 23.37 -17.56 3.62
CA GLU A 106 23.50 -18.74 4.48
C GLU A 106 22.32 -18.84 5.47
N ARG A 107 21.99 -17.72 6.14
CA ARG A 107 20.83 -17.65 7.03
C ARG A 107 19.51 -17.93 6.31
N LEU A 108 19.34 -17.43 5.08
CA LEU A 108 18.14 -17.69 4.29
C LEU A 108 18.04 -19.16 3.85
N SER A 109 19.16 -19.83 3.53
CA SER A 109 19.16 -21.26 3.22
C SER A 109 18.76 -22.14 4.42
N HIS A 110 19.05 -21.69 5.65
CA HIS A 110 18.59 -22.33 6.89
C HIS A 110 17.18 -21.91 7.32
N GLY A 111 16.49 -21.08 6.52
CA GLY A 111 15.15 -20.56 6.85
C GLY A 111 15.14 -19.50 7.96
N GLU A 112 16.31 -18.99 8.37
CA GLU A 112 16.43 -18.00 9.42
C GLU A 112 16.20 -16.58 8.90
N ARG A 113 15.08 -15.97 9.31
CA ARG A 113 14.78 -14.56 8.99
C ARG A 113 15.65 -13.62 9.81
N ALA A 114 15.97 -12.46 9.22
CA ALA A 114 16.68 -11.39 9.94
C ALA A 114 15.83 -10.91 11.11
N ARG A 115 16.37 -11.04 12.33
CA ARG A 115 15.73 -10.51 13.53
C ARG A 115 15.85 -8.99 13.52
N VAL A 116 14.76 -8.31 13.22
CA VAL A 116 14.66 -6.86 13.37
C VAL A 116 14.45 -6.56 14.86
N PRO A 117 15.30 -5.73 15.49
CA PRO A 117 15.11 -5.37 16.89
C PRO A 117 13.77 -4.64 17.08
N LEU A 118 13.12 -4.88 18.22
CA LEU A 118 11.80 -4.31 18.54
C LEU A 118 11.75 -2.79 18.36
N ASN A 119 12.81 -2.09 18.77
CA ASN A 119 12.92 -0.63 18.66
C ASN A 119 12.94 -0.17 17.21
N GLU A 120 13.61 -0.90 16.33
CA GLU A 120 13.63 -0.58 14.91
C GLU A 120 12.26 -0.84 14.27
N MET A 121 11.61 -1.96 14.62
CA MET A 121 10.26 -2.25 14.16
C MET A 121 9.26 -1.16 14.59
N LYS A 122 9.33 -0.71 15.86
CA LYS A 122 8.55 0.43 16.37
C LYS A 122 8.87 1.74 15.65
N SER A 123 10.14 1.99 15.34
CA SER A 123 10.54 3.19 14.59
C SER A 123 9.98 3.15 13.17
N ARG A 124 10.08 2.01 12.49
CA ARG A 124 9.54 1.80 11.14
C ARG A 124 8.03 1.99 11.11
N SER A 125 7.30 1.36 12.03
CA SER A 125 5.84 1.53 12.12
C SER A 125 5.46 2.97 12.42
N ARG A 126 6.14 3.64 13.36
CA ARG A 126 5.91 5.05 13.66
C ARG A 126 6.10 5.95 12.43
N ARG A 127 7.18 5.75 11.67
CA ARG A 127 7.42 6.53 10.43
C ARG A 127 6.33 6.33 9.40
N LEU A 128 5.77 5.12 9.30
CA LEU A 128 4.63 4.84 8.42
C LEU A 128 3.37 5.58 8.90
N TYR A 129 3.06 5.51 10.19
CA TYR A 129 1.93 6.25 10.78
C TYR A 129 2.05 7.77 10.58
N GLU A 130 3.24 8.33 10.75
CA GLU A 130 3.47 9.77 10.58
C GLU A 130 3.28 10.26 9.14
N LYS A 131 3.38 9.37 8.16
CA LYS A 131 3.14 9.66 6.73
C LYS A 131 1.67 9.52 6.32
N LEU A 132 0.80 9.00 7.19
CA LEU A 132 -0.62 8.86 6.88
C LEU A 132 -1.24 10.25 6.68
N PRO A 133 -2.05 10.46 5.63
CA PRO A 133 -2.69 11.74 5.35
C PRO A 133 -3.44 12.33 6.55
N GLU A 134 -4.20 11.48 7.26
CA GLU A 134 -4.95 11.86 8.46
C GLU A 134 -4.06 12.42 9.58
N VAL A 135 -2.89 11.79 9.79
CA VAL A 135 -1.94 12.20 10.83
C VAL A 135 -1.27 13.51 10.44
N VAL A 136 -0.95 13.67 9.16
CA VAL A 136 -0.37 14.91 8.61
C VAL A 136 -1.35 16.07 8.74
N GLU A 137 -2.62 15.89 8.35
CA GLU A 137 -3.65 16.91 8.47
C GLU A 137 -3.92 17.30 9.92
N ARG A 138 -3.99 16.32 10.83
CA ARG A 138 -4.14 16.59 12.26
C ARG A 138 -2.97 17.42 12.81
N LYS A 139 -1.72 17.09 12.46
CA LYS A 139 -0.55 17.88 12.84
C LYS A 139 -0.64 19.31 12.30
N ARG A 140 -1.03 19.48 11.03
CA ARG A 140 -1.23 20.80 10.42
C ARG A 140 -2.28 21.63 11.17
N GLN A 141 -3.40 21.02 11.56
CA GLN A 141 -4.43 21.69 12.36
C GLN A 141 -3.90 22.11 13.73
N GLN A 142 -3.17 21.22 14.41
CA GLN A 142 -2.55 21.49 15.70
C GLN A 142 -1.52 22.64 15.61
N ASP A 143 -0.73 22.68 14.55
CA ASP A 143 0.24 23.76 14.32
C ASP A 143 -0.46 25.11 14.14
N ILE A 144 -1.55 25.15 13.37
CA ILE A 144 -2.38 26.35 13.21
C ILE A 144 -2.93 26.83 14.55
N LEU A 145 -3.47 25.93 15.37
CA LEU A 145 -3.97 26.27 16.71
C LEU A 145 -2.85 26.80 17.61
N THR A 146 -1.70 26.15 17.58
CA THR A 146 -0.52 26.58 18.34
C THR A 146 -0.06 27.97 17.91
N GLN A 147 -0.04 28.27 16.61
CA GLN A 147 0.29 29.60 16.10
C GLN A 147 -0.73 30.66 16.55
N ARG A 148 -2.03 30.35 16.51
CA ARG A 148 -3.10 31.24 17.00
C ARG A 148 -2.92 31.56 18.48
N LEU A 149 -2.65 30.54 19.30
CA LEU A 149 -2.38 30.70 20.73
C LEU A 149 -1.15 31.57 20.98
N LYS A 150 -0.05 31.32 20.25
CA LYS A 150 1.18 32.15 20.34
C LYS A 150 0.91 33.61 20.00
N ARG A 151 0.14 33.88 18.94
CA ARG A 151 -0.25 35.25 18.56
C ARG A 151 -1.08 35.93 19.65
N LEU A 152 -2.08 35.23 20.19
CA LEU A 152 -2.90 35.75 21.30
C LEU A 152 -2.08 36.02 22.56
N GLN A 153 -1.12 35.15 22.88
CA GLN A 153 -0.21 35.36 24.00
C GLN A 153 0.67 36.59 23.78
N LYS A 154 1.22 36.77 22.58
CA LYS A 154 1.99 37.96 22.21
C LYS A 154 1.16 39.24 22.36
N LEU A 155 -0.06 39.27 21.81
CA LEU A 155 -0.96 40.43 21.95
C LEU A 155 -1.25 40.76 23.41
N ARG A 156 -1.50 39.75 24.26
CA ARG A 156 -1.68 39.95 25.70
C ARG A 156 -0.44 40.51 26.38
N GLN A 157 0.76 40.07 25.99
CA GLN A 157 2.02 40.60 26.53
C GLN A 157 2.24 42.05 26.08
N ASP A 158 2.00 42.36 24.81
CA ASP A 158 2.14 43.72 24.26
C ASP A 158 1.17 44.69 24.94
N GLU A 159 -0.08 44.26 25.18
CA GLU A 159 -1.06 45.06 25.91
C GLU A 159 -0.66 45.27 27.38
N LYS A 160 -0.19 44.21 28.05
CA LYS A 160 0.32 44.30 29.42
C LYS A 160 1.50 45.29 29.50
N ALA A 161 2.42 45.26 28.55
CA ALA A 161 3.53 46.19 28.46
C ALA A 161 3.04 47.63 28.28
N ARG A 162 2.10 47.87 27.34
CA ARG A 162 1.51 49.20 27.12
C ARG A 162 0.83 49.75 28.37
N ARG A 163 0.00 48.95 29.06
CA ARG A 163 -0.66 49.35 30.31
C ARG A 163 0.34 49.60 31.44
N GLY A 164 1.43 48.84 31.50
CA GLY A 164 2.52 49.04 32.44
C GLY A 164 3.22 50.39 32.26
N VAL A 165 3.55 50.74 31.01
CA VAL A 165 4.19 52.02 30.65
C VAL A 165 3.24 53.22 30.88
N ALA A 166 1.96 53.07 30.56
CA ALA A 166 0.97 54.12 30.81
C ALA A 166 0.83 54.43 32.32
N ARG A 167 0.93 53.41 33.18
CA ARG A 167 0.90 53.56 34.65
C ARG A 167 2.19 54.11 35.25
N SER A 168 3.34 53.90 34.61
CA SER A 168 4.60 54.48 35.07
C SER A 168 4.72 55.95 34.68
N ASN A 169 4.23 56.34 33.50
CA ASN A 169 4.26 57.73 33.04
C ASN A 169 3.23 58.64 33.74
N SER A 170 2.19 58.08 34.37
CA SER A 170 1.18 58.86 35.11
C SER A 170 1.54 59.08 36.59
N ARG A 171 2.75 58.71 37.02
CA ARG A 171 3.25 58.86 38.41
C ARG A 171 4.42 59.83 38.54
N CYS A 172 4.71 60.60 37.49
CA CYS A 172 5.67 61.71 37.52
C CYS A 172 4.90 63.03 37.40
#